data_AF-A0A9Q3UKV6-F1
#
_entry.id   AF-A0A9Q3UKV6-F1
#
_cell.length_a   1.000
_cell.length_b   1.000
_cell.length_c   1.000
_cell.angle_alpha   90.00
_cell.angle_beta   90.00
_cell.angle_gamma   90.00
#
_symmetry.space_group_name_H-M   'P 1'
#
loop_
_entity.id
_entity.type
_entity.pdbx_description
1 polymer ?
#
loop_
_entity_poly.entity_id
_entity_poly.type
_entity_poly.pdbx_seq_one_letter_code
_entity_poly.pdbx_strand_id
1 'polypeptide(L)'
;MELTKISHRNTWQAVCDRTRLIRDGELDPGLTAWLAAQGVVVGDSVFALVCRCDERMYTGTLVDGGGRVLEYLVNLDDSDDDTLDDVTGALGPKCPTHPRTDPRDPVTMALMIQRGLAPSTEPAPVTVPA
;
A
#
# COMPACT_ATOMS: atom_id res chain seq x y z
N MET A 1 14.39 -2.76 11.36
CA MET A 1 14.85 -3.55 10.19
C MET A 1 15.44 -2.55 9.21
N GLU A 2 16.72 -2.70 8.87
CA GLU A 2 17.41 -1.75 7.97
C GLU A 2 17.15 -2.14 6.50
N LEU A 3 16.36 -1.33 5.77
CA LEU A 3 16.02 -1.56 4.35
C LEU A 3 17.13 -1.02 3.42
N THR A 4 18.33 -1.62 3.50
CA THR A 4 19.54 -1.14 2.80
C THR A 4 19.66 -1.59 1.34
N LYS A 5 18.86 -2.57 0.91
CA LYS A 5 18.93 -3.12 -0.46
C LYS A 5 18.11 -2.26 -1.43
N ILE A 6 18.63 -2.07 -2.65
CA ILE A 6 17.96 -1.32 -3.73
C ILE A 6 16.55 -1.86 -4.00
N SER A 7 16.37 -3.17 -4.06
CA SER A 7 15.06 -3.79 -4.28
C SER A 7 14.03 -3.42 -3.20
N HIS A 8 14.46 -3.26 -1.95
CA HIS A 8 13.58 -2.84 -0.86
C HIS A 8 13.19 -1.37 -1.03
N ARG A 9 14.15 -0.49 -1.35
CA ARG A 9 13.87 0.92 -1.63
C ARG A 9 12.91 1.09 -2.81
N ASN A 10 13.06 0.28 -3.86
CA ASN A 10 12.17 0.30 -5.01
C ASN A 10 10.74 -0.11 -4.63
N THR A 11 10.56 -1.19 -3.87
CA THR A 11 9.23 -1.60 -3.37
C THR A 11 8.63 -0.52 -2.47
N TRP A 12 9.42 0.08 -1.57
CA TRP A 12 8.98 1.17 -0.70
C TRP A 12 8.47 2.36 -1.52
N GLN A 13 9.28 2.84 -2.47
CA GLN A 13 8.93 3.97 -3.31
C GLN A 13 7.65 3.67 -4.12
N ALA A 14 7.54 2.47 -4.70
CA ALA A 14 6.35 2.07 -5.45
C ALA A 14 5.08 2.10 -4.59
N VAL A 15 5.14 1.64 -3.34
CA VAL A 15 4.00 1.69 -2.40
C VAL A 15 3.68 3.13 -2.01
N CYS A 16 4.69 3.97 -1.74
CA CYS A 16 4.49 5.39 -1.43
C CYS A 16 3.86 6.16 -2.60
N ASP A 17 4.38 6.00 -3.81
CA ASP A 17 3.88 6.65 -5.01
C ASP A 17 2.43 6.25 -5.26
N ARG A 18 2.11 4.96 -5.11
CA ARG A 18 0.75 4.48 -5.28
C ARG A 18 -0.21 5.01 -4.23
N THR A 19 0.23 5.00 -2.99
CA THR A 19 -0.53 5.56 -1.87
C THR A 19 -0.86 7.02 -2.12
N ARG A 20 0.10 7.79 -2.62
CA ARG A 20 -0.11 9.19 -2.99
C ARG A 20 -1.13 9.34 -4.12
N LEU A 21 -0.98 8.60 -5.23
CA LEU A 21 -1.88 8.70 -6.38
C LEU A 21 -3.36 8.46 -6.02
N ILE A 22 -3.64 7.53 -5.10
CA ILE A 22 -5.02 7.27 -4.66
C ILE A 22 -5.49 8.35 -3.68
N ARG A 23 -4.65 8.75 -2.72
CA ARG A 23 -5.00 9.78 -1.73
C ARG A 23 -5.29 11.13 -2.38
N ASP A 24 -4.51 11.49 -3.37
CA ASP A 24 -4.65 12.75 -4.11
C ASP A 24 -5.76 12.67 -5.18
N GLY A 25 -6.35 11.48 -5.39
CA GLY A 25 -7.39 11.24 -6.40
C GLY A 25 -6.87 11.27 -7.85
N GLU A 26 -5.55 11.33 -8.05
CA GLU A 26 -4.91 11.39 -9.36
C GLU A 26 -5.09 10.10 -10.17
N LEU A 27 -5.28 8.95 -9.51
CA LEU A 27 -5.53 7.68 -10.20
C LEU A 27 -6.94 7.60 -10.81
N ASP A 28 -7.96 7.80 -9.98
CA ASP A 28 -9.37 7.96 -10.34
C ASP A 28 -10.11 8.48 -9.10
N PRO A 29 -10.70 9.69 -9.12
CA PRO A 29 -11.43 10.22 -7.99
C PRO A 29 -12.61 9.34 -7.55
N GLY A 30 -13.21 8.58 -8.48
CA GLY A 30 -14.28 7.64 -8.19
C GLY A 30 -13.83 6.47 -7.33
N LEU A 31 -12.61 5.96 -7.55
CA LEU A 31 -12.02 4.91 -6.70
C LEU A 31 -11.84 5.41 -5.26
N THR A 32 -11.30 6.62 -5.11
CA THR A 32 -11.10 7.25 -3.80
C THR A 32 -12.43 7.46 -3.08
N ALA A 33 -13.46 7.92 -3.79
CA ALA A 33 -14.80 8.10 -3.25
C ALA A 33 -15.46 6.77 -2.84
N TRP A 34 -15.33 5.73 -3.68
CA TRP A 34 -15.85 4.40 -3.38
C TRP A 34 -15.20 3.81 -2.12
N LEU A 35 -13.87 3.85 -2.01
CA LEU A 35 -13.14 3.39 -0.83
C LEU A 35 -13.63 4.10 0.45
N ALA A 36 -13.81 5.42 0.39
CA ALA A 36 -14.34 6.19 1.50
C ALA A 36 -15.78 5.78 1.87
N ALA A 37 -16.63 5.50 0.88
CA ALA A 37 -17.99 5.02 1.09
C ALA A 37 -18.04 3.64 1.77
N GLN A 38 -17.04 2.79 1.53
CA GLN A 38 -16.87 1.50 2.22
C GLN A 38 -16.30 1.65 3.66
N GLY A 39 -16.10 2.87 4.14
CA GLY A 39 -15.57 3.14 5.48
C GLY A 39 -14.04 3.14 5.57
N VAL A 40 -13.33 3.13 4.44
CA VAL A 40 -11.87 3.28 4.43
C VAL A 40 -11.49 4.73 4.66
N VAL A 41 -10.66 4.97 5.68
CA VAL A 41 -10.04 6.30 5.91
C VAL A 41 -8.83 6.44 4.97
N VAL A 42 -9.08 6.83 3.72
CA VAL A 42 -8.07 6.85 2.64
C VAL A 42 -6.79 7.60 3.01
N GLY A 43 -6.92 8.72 3.75
CA GLY A 43 -5.78 9.53 4.20
C GLY A 43 -4.84 8.81 5.18
N ASP A 44 -5.33 7.78 5.86
CA ASP A 44 -4.58 6.97 6.83
C ASP A 44 -4.18 5.59 6.26
N SER A 45 -4.80 5.18 5.15
CA SER A 45 -4.51 3.91 4.48
C SER A 45 -3.27 3.94 3.59
N VAL A 46 -2.50 2.84 3.58
CA VAL A 46 -1.36 2.63 2.68
C VAL A 46 -1.74 1.61 1.62
N PHE A 47 -1.55 1.95 0.34
CA PHE A 47 -1.98 1.12 -0.77
C PHE A 47 -0.81 0.28 -1.29
N ALA A 48 -0.77 -0.99 -0.88
CA ALA A 48 0.26 -1.94 -1.25
C ALA A 48 0.24 -2.23 -2.76
N LEU A 49 -0.95 -2.36 -3.34
CA LEU A 49 -1.15 -2.64 -4.75
C LEU A 49 -2.47 -2.03 -5.22
N VAL A 50 -2.47 -1.54 -6.46
CA VAL A 50 -3.69 -1.33 -7.23
C VAL A 50 -3.40 -1.66 -8.69
N CYS A 51 -4.33 -2.38 -9.29
CA CYS A 51 -4.33 -2.76 -10.68
C CYS A 51 -5.65 -2.30 -11.29
N ARG A 52 -5.58 -1.64 -12.46
CA ARG A 52 -6.75 -1.38 -13.29
C ARG A 52 -6.90 -2.57 -14.24
N CYS A 53 -7.98 -3.33 -14.09
CA CYS A 53 -8.23 -4.54 -14.86
C CYS A 53 -8.99 -4.24 -16.17
N ASP A 54 -9.86 -3.24 -16.14
CA ASP A 54 -10.63 -2.76 -17.30
C ASP A 54 -10.89 -1.24 -17.19
N GLU A 55 -11.76 -0.69 -18.04
CA GLU A 55 -12.30 0.66 -17.86
C GLU A 55 -12.99 0.77 -16.50
N ARG A 56 -12.41 1.64 -15.65
CA ARG A 56 -12.93 1.99 -14.32
C ARG A 56 -13.15 0.79 -13.37
N MET A 57 -12.57 -0.38 -13.69
CA MET A 57 -12.53 -1.57 -12.84
C MET A 57 -11.15 -1.72 -12.20
N TYR A 58 -11.13 -1.80 -10.86
CA TYR A 58 -9.92 -1.84 -10.06
C TYR A 58 -9.92 -3.01 -9.11
N THR A 59 -8.75 -3.62 -8.93
CA THR A 59 -8.46 -4.50 -7.80
C THR A 59 -7.24 -4.01 -7.06
N GLY A 60 -7.18 -4.25 -5.76
CA GLY A 60 -6.02 -3.84 -4.99
C GLY A 60 -5.99 -4.39 -3.60
N THR A 61 -4.90 -4.06 -2.92
CA THR A 61 -4.66 -4.40 -1.53
C THR A 61 -4.21 -3.15 -0.81
N LEU A 62 -4.86 -2.85 0.32
CA LEU A 62 -4.50 -1.73 1.18
C LEU A 62 -4.32 -2.20 2.62
N VAL A 63 -3.58 -1.41 3.38
CA VAL A 63 -3.43 -1.52 4.82
C VAL A 63 -4.09 -0.30 5.44
N ASP A 64 -5.07 -0.47 6.33
CA ASP A 64 -5.72 0.66 6.99
C ASP A 64 -4.93 1.20 8.19
N GLY A 65 -5.41 2.29 8.79
CA GLY A 65 -4.80 2.91 9.97
C GLY A 65 -4.71 1.99 11.20
N GLY A 66 -5.52 0.94 11.27
CA GLY A 66 -5.47 -0.09 12.31
C GLY A 66 -4.50 -1.23 12.00
N GLY A 67 -3.87 -1.23 10.82
CA GLY A 67 -3.01 -2.31 10.35
C GLY A 67 -3.78 -3.52 9.80
N ARG A 68 -5.08 -3.40 9.54
CA ARG A 68 -5.84 -4.44 8.83
C ARG A 68 -5.48 -4.39 7.36
N VAL A 69 -5.40 -5.55 6.73
CA VAL A 69 -5.17 -5.65 5.30
C VAL A 69 -6.49 -5.97 4.62
N LEU A 70 -6.90 -5.08 3.72
CA LEU A 70 -8.12 -5.21 2.96
C LEU A 70 -7.77 -5.46 1.49
N GLU A 71 -8.44 -6.43 0.88
CA GLU A 71 -8.42 -6.65 -0.57
C GLU A 71 -9.74 -6.17 -1.15
N TYR A 72 -9.69 -5.54 -2.31
CA TYR A 72 -10.87 -5.01 -2.97
C TYR A 72 -10.92 -5.35 -4.45
N LEU A 73 -12.15 -5.45 -4.94
CA LEU A 73 -12.52 -5.44 -6.34
C LEU A 73 -13.66 -4.43 -6.48
N VAL A 74 -13.57 -3.55 -7.46
CA VAL A 74 -14.63 -2.57 -7.73
C VAL A 74 -14.74 -2.31 -9.21
N ASN A 75 -15.98 -2.22 -9.70
CA ASN A 75 -16.28 -1.58 -10.97
C ASN A 75 -17.04 -0.28 -10.68
N LEU A 76 -16.43 0.87 -11.00
CA LEU A 76 -17.01 2.17 -10.65
C LEU A 76 -18.23 2.54 -11.51
N ASP A 77 -18.50 1.79 -12.57
CA ASP A 77 -19.66 1.98 -13.44
C ASP A 77 -20.80 0.99 -13.13
N ASP A 78 -20.51 -0.11 -12.41
CA ASP A 78 -21.47 -1.15 -12.03
C ASP A 78 -21.05 -1.84 -10.72
N SER A 79 -21.92 -1.84 -9.71
CA SER A 79 -21.60 -2.32 -8.36
C SER A 79 -21.87 -3.81 -8.12
N ASP A 80 -22.36 -4.55 -9.12
CA ASP A 80 -22.87 -5.92 -8.92
C ASP A 80 -21.83 -6.91 -8.35
N ASP A 81 -20.53 -6.67 -8.57
CA ASP A 81 -19.41 -7.53 -8.12
C ASP A 81 -18.40 -6.80 -7.20
N ASP A 82 -18.80 -5.70 -6.58
CA ASP A 82 -17.93 -4.94 -5.68
C ASP A 82 -17.65 -5.71 -4.38
N THR A 83 -16.37 -5.83 -4.00
CA THR A 83 -15.96 -6.47 -2.75
C THR A 83 -14.90 -5.67 -2.00
N LEU A 84 -14.96 -5.75 -0.66
CA LEU A 84 -13.94 -5.26 0.25
C LEU A 84 -13.79 -6.25 1.41
N ASP A 85 -12.78 -7.11 1.34
CA ASP A 85 -12.59 -8.22 2.27
C ASP A 85 -11.43 -7.96 3.23
N ASP A 86 -11.65 -8.21 4.53
CA ASP A 86 -10.58 -8.21 5.53
C ASP A 86 -9.82 -9.54 5.47
N VAL A 87 -8.63 -9.50 4.86
CA VAL A 87 -7.76 -10.66 4.68
C VAL A 87 -6.65 -10.76 5.72
N THR A 88 -6.71 -9.93 6.79
CA THR A 88 -5.68 -9.87 7.84
C THR A 88 -5.38 -11.25 8.44
N GLY A 89 -6.41 -12.07 8.66
CA GLY A 89 -6.25 -13.43 9.20
C GLY A 89 -5.63 -14.43 8.21
N ALA A 90 -5.68 -14.15 6.91
CA ALA A 90 -5.21 -15.02 5.84
C ALA A 90 -3.83 -14.60 5.28
N LEU A 91 -3.22 -13.53 5.81
CA LEU A 91 -2.03 -12.88 5.25
C LEU A 91 -0.77 -13.77 5.16
N GLY A 92 -0.69 -14.84 5.96
CA GLY A 92 0.49 -15.70 6.03
C GLY A 92 1.76 -14.91 6.42
N PRO A 93 2.92 -15.15 5.76
CA PRO A 93 4.21 -14.59 6.18
C PRO A 93 4.39 -13.09 5.88
N LYS A 94 3.35 -12.37 5.42
CA LYS A 94 3.41 -10.94 5.08
C LYS A 94 3.50 -10.01 6.31
N CYS A 95 3.27 -10.53 7.52
CA CYS A 95 3.38 -9.73 8.74
C CYS A 95 4.85 -9.39 9.04
N PRO A 96 5.21 -8.10 9.30
CA PRO A 96 6.59 -7.71 9.55
C PRO A 96 7.27 -8.37 10.76
N THR A 97 6.48 -8.92 11.70
CA THR A 97 6.99 -9.65 12.87
C THR A 97 7.17 -11.14 12.60
N HIS A 98 6.79 -11.63 11.41
CA HIS A 98 6.91 -13.02 11.04
C HIS A 98 8.35 -13.34 10.61
N PRO A 99 8.97 -14.44 11.07
CA PRO A 99 10.38 -14.75 10.77
C PRO A 99 10.67 -15.01 9.29
N ARG A 100 9.63 -15.27 8.48
CA ARG A 100 9.71 -15.48 7.03
C ARG A 100 9.19 -14.31 6.20
N THR A 101 9.07 -13.12 6.80
CA THR A 101 8.61 -11.92 6.10
C THR A 101 9.55 -11.56 4.96
N ASP A 102 9.00 -11.26 3.78
CA ASP A 102 9.78 -10.76 2.65
C ASP A 102 9.56 -9.24 2.51
N PRO A 103 10.55 -8.40 2.82
CA PRO A 103 10.42 -6.95 2.66
C PRO A 103 10.34 -6.52 1.18
N ARG A 104 10.41 -7.44 0.21
CA ARG A 104 10.12 -7.13 -1.21
C ARG A 104 8.64 -7.24 -1.55
N ASP A 105 7.86 -7.90 -0.70
CA ASP A 105 6.41 -8.02 -0.86
C ASP A 105 5.74 -6.66 -0.54
N PRO A 106 4.92 -6.11 -1.46
CA PRO A 106 4.30 -4.80 -1.26
C PRO A 106 3.37 -4.71 -0.06
N VAL A 107 2.70 -5.81 0.32
CA VAL A 107 1.80 -5.83 1.49
C VAL A 107 2.63 -5.77 2.78
N THR A 108 3.70 -6.54 2.85
CA THR A 108 4.69 -6.46 3.93
C THR A 108 5.23 -5.03 4.03
N MET A 109 5.58 -4.42 2.91
CA MET A 109 6.10 -3.05 2.88
C MET A 109 5.06 -2.03 3.34
N ALA A 110 3.81 -2.16 2.91
CA ALA A 110 2.71 -1.30 3.35
C ALA A 110 2.48 -1.40 4.86
N LEU A 111 2.55 -2.61 5.44
CA LEU A 111 2.48 -2.82 6.89
C LEU A 111 3.67 -2.17 7.62
N MET A 112 4.87 -2.16 7.03
CA MET A 112 6.02 -1.46 7.60
C MET A 112 5.82 0.06 7.55
N ILE A 113 5.38 0.61 6.42
CA ILE A 113 5.09 2.04 6.24
C ILE A 113 4.04 2.50 7.26
N GLN A 114 2.93 1.76 7.37
CA GLN A 114 1.83 2.07 8.28
C GLN A 114 2.29 2.12 9.75
N ARG A 115 3.25 1.27 10.12
CA ARG A 115 3.84 1.22 11.48
C ARG A 115 4.97 2.23 11.70
N GLY A 116 5.26 3.10 10.73
CA GLY A 116 6.38 4.04 10.81
C GLY A 116 7.76 3.37 10.82
N LEU A 117 7.87 2.12 10.34
CA LEU A 117 9.11 1.37 10.27
C LEU A 117 9.88 1.70 8.98
N ALA A 118 10.17 3.00 8.78
CA ALA A 118 10.84 3.51 7.60
C ALA A 118 12.24 2.90 7.39
N PRO A 119 12.72 2.77 6.13
CA PRO A 119 14.14 2.64 5.86
C PRO A 119 14.84 3.78 6.58
N SER A 120 15.88 3.49 7.37
CA SER A 120 16.78 4.56 7.80
C SER A 120 17.29 5.24 6.53
N THR A 121 17.02 6.54 6.40
CA THR A 121 17.62 7.39 5.38
C THR A 121 19.13 7.23 5.47
N GLU A 122 19.78 6.81 4.37
CA GLU A 122 21.24 6.87 4.24
C GLU A 122 21.72 8.28 4.63
N PRO A 123 22.86 8.43 5.33
CA PRO A 123 23.39 9.74 5.65
C PRO A 123 23.65 10.52 4.36
N ALA A 124 23.34 11.82 4.40
CA ALA A 124 23.57 12.74 3.29
C ALA A 124 25.00 12.58 2.71
N PRO A 125 25.18 12.77 1.39
CA PRO A 125 26.51 12.64 0.78
C PRO A 125 27.48 13.55 1.52
N VAL A 126 28.57 12.97 2.02
CA VAL A 126 29.68 13.71 2.62
C VAL A 126 30.21 14.66 1.55
N THR A 127 29.88 15.94 1.66
CA THR A 127 30.56 17.00 0.92
C THR A 127 31.99 17.03 1.44
N VAL A 128 32.91 16.47 0.66
CA VAL A 128 34.35 16.62 0.90
C VAL A 128 34.69 18.07 0.51
N PRO A 129 35.11 18.94 1.43
CA PRO A 129 35.57 20.27 1.05
C PRO A 129 36.85 20.13 0.22
N ALA A 130 36.89 20.90 -0.87
CA ALA A 130 38.04 21.02 -1.77
C ALA A 130 39.24 21.70 -1.09
#